data_AF-A0AAX4KV35-F1
#
_entry.id   AF-A0AAX4KV35-F1
#
_cell.length_a   1.000
_cell.length_b   1.000
_cell.length_c   1.000
_cell.angle_alpha   90.00
_cell.angle_beta   90.00
_cell.angle_gamma   90.00
#
_symmetry.space_group_name_H-M   'P 1'
#
loop_
_entity.id
_entity.type
_entity.pdbx_description
1 polymer ?
#
loop_
_entity_poly.entity_id
_entity_poly.type
_entity_poly.pdbx_seq_one_letter_code
_entity_poly.pdbx_strand_id
1 'polypeptide(L)'
;MLNVTEDDQSSFQEGAHEQQKENIQPGGTKGPSSAPNTFIKPAGDSPLGTNRKSTINQDPSPAFIKDKRDRPPSPTVKNDADPPAMSLKKQIVTAIILTATTVMTSSSGQVLNIALPTIKDDLNIGEGDLQWIVSSYNLSVGCLLLFSGRLADIYGRKKILVVGIVVFTVFTLIGGFMQNGPGLVVTRALTGCGVAMTTPSTTGIIAELYTGKARSRVFTCFGAGFSVGGILGLLIGGLFVSYVKYT
;
A
#
# COMPACT_ATOMS: atom_id res chain seq x y z
N MET A 1 11.60 -43.13 18.22
CA MET A 1 11.96 -42.21 17.12
C MET A 1 10.89 -42.32 16.05
N LEU A 2 9.86 -41.46 16.08
CA LEU A 2 8.92 -41.27 14.97
C LEU A 2 8.36 -39.84 15.04
N ASN A 3 8.27 -39.23 13.86
CA ASN A 3 7.84 -37.86 13.50
C ASN A 3 6.64 -37.32 14.30
N VAL A 4 6.82 -36.20 15.02
CA VAL A 4 5.73 -35.44 15.68
C VAL A 4 5.90 -33.93 15.41
N THR A 5 6.20 -33.52 14.18
CA THR A 5 6.42 -32.07 13.87
C THR A 5 5.81 -31.58 12.56
N GLU A 6 4.97 -32.36 11.89
CA GLU A 6 4.29 -31.94 10.65
C GLU A 6 2.76 -31.81 10.78
N ASP A 7 2.11 -32.49 11.73
CA ASP A 7 0.64 -32.44 11.89
C ASP A 7 0.11 -31.23 12.65
N ASP A 8 0.94 -30.49 13.41
CA ASP A 8 0.48 -29.36 14.21
C ASP A 8 0.53 -28.01 13.46
N GLN A 9 1.12 -28.00 12.26
CA GLN A 9 1.17 -26.81 11.39
C GLN A 9 0.02 -26.77 10.38
N SER A 10 -0.56 -27.92 10.02
CA SER A 10 -1.72 -28.00 9.13
C SER A 10 -3.01 -27.56 9.82
N SER A 11 -3.17 -27.89 11.11
CA SER A 11 -4.33 -27.50 11.94
C SER A 11 -4.44 -25.98 12.16
N PHE A 12 -3.31 -25.27 12.26
CA PHE A 12 -3.29 -23.82 12.42
C PHE A 12 -3.59 -23.06 11.11
N GLN A 13 -3.32 -23.66 9.96
CA GLN A 13 -3.65 -23.09 8.65
C GLN A 13 -5.12 -23.32 8.28
N GLU A 14 -5.72 -24.44 8.70
CA GLU A 14 -7.11 -24.76 8.39
C GLU A 14 -8.12 -23.83 9.13
N GLY A 15 -7.82 -23.44 10.38
CA GLY A 15 -8.66 -22.51 11.15
C GLY A 15 -8.72 -21.08 10.60
N ALA A 16 -7.71 -20.64 9.85
CA ALA A 16 -7.68 -19.30 9.24
C ALA A 16 -8.57 -19.22 7.98
N HIS A 17 -8.78 -20.35 7.29
CA HIS A 17 -9.64 -20.40 6.11
C HIS A 17 -11.14 -20.52 6.43
N GLU A 18 -11.51 -21.01 7.63
CA GLU A 18 -12.91 -21.09 8.06
C GLU A 18 -13.51 -19.74 8.47
N GLN A 19 -12.76 -18.84 9.13
CA GLN A 19 -13.30 -17.54 9.53
C GLN A 19 -13.62 -16.61 8.34
N GLN A 20 -13.04 -16.88 7.16
CA GLN A 20 -13.30 -16.09 5.96
C GLN A 20 -14.51 -16.59 5.14
N LYS A 21 -15.09 -17.74 5.50
CA LYS A 21 -16.32 -18.26 4.87
C LYS A 21 -17.61 -17.85 5.59
N GLU A 22 -17.56 -17.37 6.83
CA GLU A 22 -18.77 -16.97 7.57
C GLU A 22 -19.28 -15.58 7.19
N ASN A 23 -18.43 -14.70 6.63
CA ASN A 23 -18.83 -13.32 6.33
C ASN A 23 -19.45 -13.11 4.94
N ILE A 24 -19.93 -14.17 4.29
CA ILE A 24 -20.71 -14.08 3.05
C ILE A 24 -21.97 -14.94 3.16
N GLN A 25 -23.07 -14.35 3.65
CA GLN A 25 -24.42 -14.78 3.24
C GLN A 25 -25.36 -13.59 2.95
N PRO A 26 -26.30 -13.76 1.99
CA PRO A 26 -27.20 -12.73 1.48
C PRO A 26 -28.63 -12.83 2.05
N GLY A 27 -29.43 -11.76 1.89
CA GLY A 27 -30.88 -11.73 2.13
C GLY A 27 -31.26 -11.07 3.46
N GLY A 28 -32.29 -10.23 3.59
CA GLY A 28 -33.54 -10.17 2.85
C GLY A 28 -34.71 -10.38 3.81
N THR A 29 -35.38 -9.27 4.16
CA THR A 29 -36.81 -9.16 4.55
C THR A 29 -37.32 -9.57 5.95
N LYS A 30 -38.18 -8.65 6.46
CA LYS A 30 -39.38 -8.76 7.31
C LYS A 30 -39.27 -8.55 8.84
N GLY A 31 -40.09 -7.59 9.31
CA GLY A 31 -40.29 -7.14 10.70
C GLY A 31 -41.15 -8.09 11.56
N PRO A 32 -41.77 -7.62 12.67
CA PRO A 32 -43.15 -7.10 12.57
C PRO A 32 -43.63 -6.04 13.61
N SER A 33 -44.82 -5.46 13.33
CA SER A 33 -45.89 -4.99 14.25
C SER A 33 -45.64 -3.74 15.12
N SER A 34 -46.29 -2.58 14.92
CA SER A 34 -47.67 -2.20 15.33
C SER A 34 -47.77 -0.66 15.13
N ALA A 35 -48.84 0.06 14.77
CA ALA A 35 -50.29 -0.03 14.95
C ALA A 35 -51.03 0.85 13.89
N PRO A 36 -52.38 0.77 13.75
CA PRO A 36 -53.16 1.47 12.74
C PRO A 36 -53.83 2.74 13.28
N ASN A 37 -53.98 3.78 12.46
CA ASN A 37 -55.00 4.81 12.69
C ASN A 37 -55.51 5.38 11.37
N THR A 38 -56.67 4.86 10.97
CA THR A 38 -57.56 5.42 9.95
C THR A 38 -58.41 6.48 10.65
N PHE A 39 -58.29 7.74 10.24
CA PHE A 39 -59.28 8.77 10.57
C PHE A 39 -59.80 9.43 9.29
N ILE A 40 -61.10 9.28 9.09
CA ILE A 40 -61.93 9.76 7.98
C ILE A 40 -62.41 11.19 8.28
N LYS A 41 -62.39 12.12 7.31
CA LYS A 41 -63.47 13.12 7.03
C LYS A 41 -63.19 13.99 5.77
N PRO A 42 -64.20 14.68 5.18
CA PRO A 42 -64.53 14.55 3.77
C PRO A 42 -64.58 15.89 2.98
N ALA A 43 -65.06 15.77 1.74
CA ALA A 43 -65.33 16.74 0.67
C ALA A 43 -65.91 18.14 1.00
N GLY A 44 -65.67 19.06 0.06
CA GLY A 44 -66.24 20.42 -0.09
C GLY A 44 -65.11 21.47 -0.09
N ASP A 45 -64.85 22.30 -1.09
CA ASP A 45 -65.73 22.93 -2.08
C ASP A 45 -64.97 23.33 -3.36
N SER A 46 -65.59 23.11 -4.52
CA SER A 46 -65.35 23.85 -5.78
C SER A 46 -66.29 25.07 -5.79
N PRO A 47 -66.15 26.16 -6.61
CA PRO A 47 -65.87 26.08 -8.05
C PRO A 47 -65.22 27.31 -8.75
N LEU A 48 -65.14 27.19 -10.08
CA LEU A 48 -65.10 28.22 -11.14
C LEU A 48 -63.76 28.83 -11.59
N GLY A 49 -63.43 28.51 -12.84
CA GLY A 49 -62.34 29.11 -13.60
C GLY A 49 -62.24 28.53 -15.01
N THR A 50 -63.34 28.58 -15.75
CA THR A 50 -63.50 28.15 -17.14
C THR A 50 -62.56 28.86 -18.11
N ASN A 51 -61.83 28.11 -18.94
CA ASN A 51 -61.81 28.42 -20.38
C ASN A 51 -61.60 27.17 -21.24
N ARG A 52 -62.41 27.15 -22.30
CA ARG A 52 -62.72 26.08 -23.25
C ARG A 52 -62.46 26.78 -24.59
N LYS A 53 -61.75 26.24 -25.59
CA LYS A 53 -62.26 25.29 -26.60
C LYS A 53 -61.27 25.23 -27.78
N SER A 54 -61.30 24.10 -28.51
CA SER A 54 -61.11 23.99 -29.97
C SER A 54 -59.65 24.08 -30.47
N THR A 55 -59.06 23.13 -31.22
CA THR A 55 -59.54 22.54 -32.47
C THR A 55 -58.66 21.33 -32.85
N ILE A 56 -59.30 20.18 -33.09
CA ILE A 56 -59.12 19.25 -34.23
C ILE A 56 -57.73 19.25 -34.91
N ASN A 57 -56.95 18.18 -34.74
CA ASN A 57 -56.62 17.20 -35.79
C ASN A 57 -55.48 16.29 -35.35
N GLN A 58 -55.71 15.00 -35.55
CA GLN A 58 -54.79 13.92 -35.34
C GLN A 58 -54.13 13.63 -36.68
N ASP A 59 -52.82 13.88 -36.79
CA ASP A 59 -51.99 13.41 -37.90
C ASP A 59 -50.86 12.53 -37.34
N PRO A 60 -50.50 11.41 -38.01
CA PRO A 60 -49.49 10.49 -37.51
C PRO A 60 -48.11 11.14 -37.63
N SER A 61 -47.42 11.30 -36.51
CA SER A 61 -46.08 11.88 -36.48
C SER A 61 -45.12 11.03 -37.33
N PRO A 62 -44.44 11.61 -38.33
CA PRO A 62 -43.49 10.90 -39.18
C PRO A 62 -42.23 10.53 -38.41
N ALA A 63 -41.64 9.40 -38.79
CA ALA A 63 -40.38 8.88 -38.28
C ALA A 63 -39.35 9.99 -38.05
N PHE A 64 -38.94 10.19 -36.80
CA PHE A 64 -37.79 11.01 -36.44
C PHE A 64 -36.53 10.42 -37.07
N ILE A 65 -36.15 10.93 -38.24
CA ILE A 65 -34.78 10.87 -38.74
C ILE A 65 -33.92 11.54 -37.67
N LYS A 66 -33.17 10.73 -36.93
CA LYS A 66 -32.26 11.19 -35.88
C LYS A 66 -31.13 11.97 -36.53
N ASP A 67 -31.30 13.29 -36.62
CA ASP A 67 -30.31 14.22 -37.12
C ASP A 67 -29.03 14.08 -36.28
N LYS A 68 -27.92 13.72 -36.94
CA LYS A 68 -26.62 13.48 -36.33
C LYS A 68 -25.89 14.78 -35.96
N ARG A 69 -26.51 15.94 -36.21
CA ARG A 69 -25.88 17.27 -36.12
C ARG A 69 -25.90 17.91 -34.73
N ASP A 70 -26.66 17.36 -33.77
CA ASP A 70 -26.77 17.94 -32.42
C ASP A 70 -26.16 17.06 -31.32
N ARG A 71 -25.14 16.26 -31.65
CA ARG A 71 -24.30 15.71 -30.57
C ARG A 71 -23.46 16.87 -30.02
N PRO A 72 -23.56 17.22 -28.72
CA PRO A 72 -22.57 18.09 -28.12
C PRO A 72 -21.20 17.45 -28.40
N PRO A 73 -20.16 18.23 -28.72
CA PRO A 73 -18.84 17.68 -28.92
C PRO A 73 -18.53 16.83 -27.68
N SER A 74 -18.16 15.56 -27.89
CA SER A 74 -17.59 14.75 -26.82
C SER A 74 -16.60 15.64 -26.07
N PRO A 75 -16.55 15.60 -24.73
CA PRO A 75 -15.49 16.30 -24.01
C PRO A 75 -14.20 15.82 -24.64
N THR A 76 -13.64 16.68 -25.49
CA THR A 76 -12.27 16.57 -25.93
C THR A 76 -11.56 16.67 -24.62
N VAL A 77 -11.06 15.54 -24.13
CA VAL A 77 -10.03 15.52 -23.10
C VAL A 77 -8.89 16.25 -23.78
N LYS A 78 -8.94 17.56 -23.67
CA LYS A 78 -7.88 18.48 -23.97
C LYS A 78 -6.72 17.96 -23.14
N ASN A 79 -5.79 17.28 -23.79
CA ASN A 79 -4.43 17.09 -23.29
C ASN A 79 -3.73 18.47 -23.29
N ASP A 80 -4.38 19.49 -22.72
CA ASP A 80 -3.88 20.85 -22.60
C ASP A 80 -3.31 21.00 -21.19
N ALA A 81 -2.28 20.18 -20.95
CA ALA A 81 -1.18 20.39 -20.02
C ALA A 81 -0.38 19.10 -20.02
N ASP A 82 0.38 18.84 -21.09
CA ASP A 82 1.63 18.09 -20.91
C ASP A 82 2.60 19.07 -20.24
N PRO A 83 2.81 19.04 -18.90
CA PRO A 83 4.05 19.57 -18.35
C PRO A 83 5.19 18.83 -19.05
N PRO A 84 6.40 19.41 -19.20
CA PRO A 84 7.47 18.80 -19.98
C PRO A 84 7.73 17.40 -19.44
N ALA A 85 7.19 16.39 -20.13
CA ALA A 85 7.29 15.02 -19.71
C ALA A 85 8.77 14.70 -19.72
N MET A 86 9.34 14.45 -18.53
CA MET A 86 10.71 14.03 -18.41
C MET A 86 10.97 12.96 -19.47
N SER A 87 12.04 13.15 -20.26
CA SER A 87 12.42 12.21 -21.31
C SER A 87 12.26 10.77 -20.82
N LEU A 88 11.66 9.90 -21.63
CA LEU A 88 11.39 8.50 -21.32
C LEU A 88 12.62 7.80 -20.70
N LYS A 89 13.83 8.18 -21.14
CA LYS A 89 15.10 7.73 -20.55
C LYS A 89 15.24 8.11 -19.07
N LYS A 90 14.95 9.36 -18.69
CA LYS A 90 14.97 9.85 -17.31
C LYS A 90 13.90 9.19 -16.44
N GLN A 91 12.72 8.92 -17.00
CA GLN A 91 11.66 8.16 -16.33
C GLN A 91 12.11 6.70 -16.07
N ILE A 92 12.68 6.00 -17.05
CA ILE A 92 13.17 4.63 -16.81
C ILE A 92 14.28 4.62 -15.77
N VAL A 93 15.26 5.52 -15.88
CA VAL A 93 16.37 5.61 -14.91
C VAL A 93 15.86 5.85 -13.49
N THR A 94 14.86 6.72 -13.31
CA THR A 94 14.30 6.98 -11.98
C THR A 94 13.58 5.74 -11.43
N ALA A 95 12.79 5.03 -12.24
CA ALA A 95 12.15 3.78 -11.82
C ALA A 95 13.15 2.70 -11.39
N ILE A 96 14.26 2.57 -12.12
CA ILE A 96 15.32 1.62 -11.79
C ILE A 96 15.97 1.99 -10.46
N ILE A 97 16.32 3.26 -10.25
CA ILE A 97 16.94 3.72 -9.00
C ILE A 97 16.01 3.49 -7.80
N LEU A 98 14.71 3.79 -7.94
CA LEU A 98 13.73 3.58 -6.87
C LEU A 98 13.53 2.09 -6.56
N THR A 99 13.44 1.25 -7.58
CA THR A 99 13.34 -0.21 -7.41
C THR A 99 14.60 -0.76 -6.74
N ALA A 100 15.79 -0.36 -7.20
CA ALA A 100 17.07 -0.78 -6.60
C ALA A 100 17.20 -0.35 -5.13
N THR A 101 16.77 0.87 -4.80
CA THR A 101 16.73 1.35 -3.42
C THR A 101 15.83 0.46 -2.56
N THR A 102 14.66 0.09 -3.08
CA THR A 102 13.69 -0.75 -2.37
C THR A 102 14.24 -2.15 -2.09
N VAL A 103 14.86 -2.76 -3.10
CA VAL A 103 15.54 -4.06 -3.01
C VAL A 103 16.63 -4.03 -1.93
N MET A 104 17.46 -2.98 -1.92
CA MET A 104 18.53 -2.80 -0.94
C MET A 104 17.98 -2.68 0.49
N THR A 105 16.94 -1.87 0.69
CA THR A 105 16.33 -1.70 2.01
C THR A 105 15.63 -2.97 2.51
N SER A 106 14.90 -3.70 1.65
CA SER A 106 14.20 -4.92 2.09
C SER A 106 15.14 -6.07 2.40
N SER A 107 16.25 -6.19 1.65
CA SER A 107 17.30 -7.19 1.91
C SER A 107 17.89 -7.06 3.31
N SER A 108 18.12 -5.84 3.78
CA SER A 108 18.85 -5.62 5.03
C SER A 108 18.07 -6.05 6.28
N GLY A 109 16.73 -5.97 6.24
CA GLY A 109 15.89 -6.51 7.32
C GLY A 109 15.96 -8.04 7.42
N GLN A 110 16.02 -8.72 6.27
CA GLN A 110 16.01 -10.19 6.21
C GLN A 110 17.34 -10.83 6.61
N VAL A 111 18.47 -10.23 6.20
CA VAL A 111 19.81 -10.68 6.62
C VAL A 111 19.88 -10.77 8.14
N LEU A 112 19.30 -9.78 8.82
CA LEU A 112 19.31 -9.73 10.27
C LEU A 112 18.43 -10.74 10.94
N ASN A 113 17.22 -10.96 10.42
CA ASN A 113 16.33 -11.99 10.96
C ASN A 113 17.00 -13.38 10.98
N ILE A 114 17.84 -13.68 9.99
CA ILE A 114 18.64 -14.92 9.96
C ILE A 114 19.86 -14.86 10.88
N ALA A 115 20.49 -13.70 11.03
CA ALA A 115 21.70 -13.53 11.85
C ALA A 115 21.43 -13.46 13.37
N LEU A 116 20.19 -13.16 13.79
CA LEU A 116 19.80 -13.08 15.21
C LEU A 116 20.19 -14.31 16.05
N PRO A 117 19.93 -15.57 15.63
CA PRO A 117 20.39 -16.74 16.38
C PRO A 117 21.91 -16.77 16.54
N THR A 118 22.68 -16.41 15.51
CA THR A 118 24.16 -16.34 15.61
C THR A 118 24.60 -15.26 16.60
N ILE A 119 23.95 -14.09 16.60
CA ILE A 119 24.26 -13.01 17.55
C ILE A 119 23.92 -13.43 19.00
N LYS A 120 22.87 -14.23 19.19
CA LYS A 120 22.51 -14.79 20.51
C LYS A 120 23.62 -15.72 21.03
N ASP A 121 24.12 -16.60 20.17
CA ASP A 121 25.17 -17.56 20.52
C ASP A 121 26.52 -16.87 20.79
N ASP A 122 26.89 -15.86 20.00
CA ASP A 122 28.17 -15.14 20.12
C ASP A 122 28.23 -14.20 21.34
N LEU A 123 27.15 -13.50 21.69
CA LEU A 123 27.14 -12.51 22.77
C LEU A 123 26.50 -13.01 24.08
N ASN A 124 25.98 -14.25 24.12
CA ASN A 124 25.28 -14.84 25.26
C ASN A 124 24.16 -13.93 25.84
N ILE A 125 23.44 -13.23 24.97
CA ILE A 125 22.40 -12.28 25.37
C ILE A 125 21.08 -13.01 25.62
N GLY A 126 20.30 -12.56 26.61
CA GLY A 126 18.97 -13.08 26.90
C GLY A 126 18.01 -12.91 25.72
N GLU A 127 17.06 -13.84 25.57
CA GLU A 127 16.08 -13.85 24.47
C GLU A 127 15.24 -12.56 24.38
N GLY A 128 15.02 -11.88 25.50
CA GLY A 128 14.31 -10.60 25.56
C GLY A 128 14.99 -9.48 24.77
N ASP A 129 16.33 -9.42 24.75
CA ASP A 129 17.06 -8.40 24.00
C ASP A 129 17.02 -8.66 22.49
N LEU A 130 17.02 -9.93 22.09
CA LEU A 130 16.85 -10.34 20.68
C LEU A 130 15.50 -9.86 20.12
N GLN A 131 14.43 -10.04 20.91
CA GLN A 131 13.10 -9.54 20.58
C GLN A 131 13.11 -8.02 20.47
N TRP A 132 13.78 -7.33 21.40
CA TRP A 132 13.87 -5.87 21.39
C TRP A 132 14.60 -5.33 20.15
N ILE A 133 15.63 -6.01 19.66
CA ILE A 133 16.32 -5.62 18.43
C ILE A 133 15.34 -5.56 17.25
N VAL A 134 14.50 -6.59 17.08
CA VAL A 134 13.49 -6.63 16.00
C VAL A 134 12.38 -5.61 16.24
N SER A 135 11.85 -5.53 17.46
CA SER A 135 10.78 -4.61 17.81
C SER A 135 11.19 -3.14 17.66
N SER A 136 12.43 -2.79 17.99
CA SER A 136 12.94 -1.40 17.86
C SER A 136 12.95 -0.91 16.42
N TYR A 137 13.29 -1.79 15.47
CA TYR A 137 13.24 -1.48 14.04
C TYR A 137 11.80 -1.18 13.61
N ASN A 138 10.85 -2.08 13.94
CA ASN A 138 9.45 -1.91 13.58
C ASN A 138 8.81 -0.67 14.24
N LEU A 139 9.14 -0.42 15.51
CA LEU A 139 8.68 0.75 16.24
C LEU A 139 9.20 2.04 15.59
N SER A 140 10.49 2.08 15.25
CA SER A 140 11.09 3.24 14.58
C SER A 140 10.48 3.45 13.21
N VAL A 141 10.32 2.39 12.41
CA VAL A 141 9.66 2.48 11.11
C VAL A 141 8.25 3.04 11.26
N GLY A 142 7.44 2.53 12.19
CA GLY A 142 6.07 2.99 12.43
C GLY A 142 5.98 4.45 12.92
N CYS A 143 6.77 4.82 13.91
CA CYS A 143 6.78 6.17 14.47
C CYS A 143 7.27 7.21 13.45
N LEU A 144 8.33 6.89 12.71
CA LEU A 144 8.89 7.80 11.73
C LEU A 144 8.15 7.80 10.40
N LEU A 145 7.31 6.81 10.08
CA LEU A 145 6.56 6.79 8.82
C LEU A 145 5.65 8.02 8.67
N LEU A 146 4.94 8.36 9.75
CA LEU A 146 4.04 9.52 9.78
C LEU A 146 4.85 10.83 9.73
N PHE A 147 5.95 10.87 10.47
CA PHE A 147 6.83 12.04 10.51
C PHE A 147 7.52 12.30 9.16
N SER A 148 8.05 11.25 8.54
CA SER A 148 8.78 11.31 7.28
C SER A 148 7.89 11.65 6.10
N GLY A 149 6.62 11.21 6.10
CA GLY A 149 5.64 11.59 5.08
C GLY A 149 5.43 13.11 5.03
N ARG A 150 5.24 13.73 6.19
CA ARG A 150 5.11 15.20 6.31
C ARG A 150 6.41 15.91 5.90
N LEU A 151 7.55 15.37 6.32
CA LEU A 151 8.87 15.92 6.00
C LEU A 151 9.16 15.85 4.48
N ALA A 152 8.71 14.79 3.81
CA ALA A 152 8.87 14.59 2.38
C ALA A 152 8.06 15.60 1.56
N ASP A 153 6.86 15.97 2.04
CA ASP A 153 6.01 16.96 1.39
C ASP A 153 6.55 18.39 1.54
N ILE A 154 7.24 18.71 2.64
CA ILE A 154 7.77 20.07 2.90
C ILE A 154 9.15 20.29 2.26
N TYR A 155 10.09 19.36 2.44
CA TYR A 155 11.49 19.53 2.02
C TYR A 155 11.78 19.04 0.59
N GLY A 156 10.79 18.43 -0.06
CA GLY A 156 10.88 17.88 -1.40
C GLY A 156 11.32 16.42 -1.41
N ARG A 157 10.52 15.59 -2.10
CA ARG A 157 10.63 14.11 -2.11
C ARG A 157 12.01 13.60 -2.51
N LYS A 158 12.70 14.27 -3.43
CA LYS A 158 14.04 13.83 -3.91
C LYS A 158 15.12 14.00 -2.85
N LYS A 159 15.10 15.08 -2.06
CA LYS A 159 16.11 15.34 -1.02
C LYS A 159 15.96 14.36 0.13
N ILE A 160 14.72 14.14 0.59
CA ILE A 160 14.46 13.23 1.70
C ILE A 160 14.77 11.77 1.32
N LEU A 161 14.60 11.37 0.06
CA LEU A 161 15.03 10.05 -0.43
C LEU A 161 16.54 9.88 -0.28
N VAL A 162 17.33 10.88 -0.73
CA VAL A 162 18.79 10.84 -0.65
C VAL A 162 19.26 10.85 0.80
N VAL A 163 18.66 11.70 1.65
CA VAL A 163 18.96 11.73 3.10
C VAL A 163 18.66 10.37 3.74
N GLY A 164 17.49 9.78 3.44
CA GLY A 164 17.11 8.47 3.96
C GLY A 164 18.09 7.36 3.55
N ILE A 165 18.54 7.36 2.30
CA ILE A 165 19.55 6.41 1.81
C ILE A 165 20.88 6.62 2.53
N VAL A 166 21.34 7.86 2.67
CA VAL A 166 22.61 8.16 3.35
C VAL A 166 22.56 7.72 4.81
N VAL A 167 21.49 8.06 5.52
CA VAL A 167 21.22 7.61 6.90
C VAL A 167 21.25 6.09 6.96
N PHE A 168 20.49 5.42 6.10
CA PHE A 168 20.44 3.96 6.05
C PHE A 168 21.81 3.33 5.82
N THR A 169 22.58 3.80 4.84
CA THR A 169 23.90 3.27 4.51
C THR A 169 24.90 3.47 5.64
N VAL A 170 24.95 4.67 6.22
CA VAL A 170 25.85 4.98 7.34
C VAL A 170 25.55 4.11 8.56
N PHE A 171 24.27 3.99 8.94
CA PHE A 171 23.90 3.18 10.10
C PHE A 171 23.99 1.68 9.85
N THR A 172 23.78 1.22 8.61
CA THR A 172 24.01 -0.19 8.24
C THR A 172 25.50 -0.52 8.36
N LEU A 173 26.37 0.38 7.93
CA LEU A 173 27.81 0.21 8.09
C LEU A 173 28.21 0.16 9.56
N ILE A 174 27.74 1.12 10.37
CA ILE A 174 28.00 1.15 11.82
C ILE A 174 27.46 -0.12 12.51
N GLY A 175 26.27 -0.57 12.10
CA GLY A 175 25.64 -1.78 12.63
C GLY A 175 26.43 -3.07 12.31
N GLY A 176 27.20 -3.09 11.23
CA GLY A 176 28.07 -4.22 10.88
C GLY A 176 29.33 -4.33 11.75
N PHE A 177 29.80 -3.22 12.32
CA PHE A 177 30.95 -3.19 13.25
C PHE A 177 30.54 -3.29 14.73
N MET A 178 29.24 -3.33 15.00
CA MET A 178 28.72 -3.26 16.36
C MET A 178 28.59 -4.63 17.03
N GLN A 179 29.41 -4.86 18.05
CA GLN A 179 29.48 -6.10 18.84
C GLN A 179 28.84 -5.97 20.22
N ASN A 180 27.90 -5.03 20.43
CA ASN A 180 27.22 -4.82 21.71
C ASN A 180 25.69 -4.87 21.54
N GLY A 181 24.98 -5.67 22.33
CA GLY A 181 23.52 -5.84 22.26
C GLY A 181 22.72 -4.53 22.28
N PRO A 182 22.87 -3.67 23.31
CA PRO A 182 22.09 -2.42 23.42
C PRO A 182 22.34 -1.44 22.27
N GLY A 183 23.58 -1.30 21.80
CA GLY A 183 23.82 -0.42 20.65
C GLY A 183 23.41 -1.06 19.32
N LEU A 184 23.24 -2.39 19.26
CA LEU A 184 22.61 -3.04 18.11
C LEU A 184 21.15 -2.59 18.01
N VAL A 185 20.43 -2.49 19.13
CA VAL A 185 19.08 -1.92 19.18
C VAL A 185 19.07 -0.47 18.65
N VAL A 186 20.01 0.37 19.09
CA VAL A 186 20.11 1.77 18.65
C VAL A 186 20.40 1.87 17.16
N THR A 187 21.38 1.12 16.65
CA THR A 187 21.69 1.13 15.21
C THR A 187 20.51 0.62 14.38
N ARG A 188 19.71 -0.32 14.87
CA ARG A 188 18.47 -0.77 14.21
C ARG A 188 17.36 0.25 14.21
N ALA A 189 17.16 0.94 15.31
CA ALA A 189 16.23 2.06 15.35
C ALA A 189 16.60 3.10 14.28
N LEU A 190 17.89 3.42 14.16
CA LEU A 190 18.41 4.39 13.21
C LEU A 190 18.36 3.93 11.75
N THR A 191 18.59 2.64 11.45
CA THR A 191 18.35 2.12 10.08
C THR A 191 16.87 2.11 9.74
N GLY A 192 16.00 1.81 10.71
CA GLY A 192 14.54 1.94 10.58
C GLY A 192 14.11 3.37 10.22
N CYS A 193 14.75 4.40 10.80
CA CYS A 193 14.53 5.79 10.41
C CYS A 193 14.80 6.02 8.91
N GLY A 194 15.88 5.45 8.37
CA GLY A 194 16.21 5.54 6.95
C GLY A 194 15.13 4.91 6.06
N VAL A 195 14.68 3.70 6.41
CA VAL A 195 13.61 2.98 5.68
C VAL A 195 12.28 3.73 5.74
N ALA A 196 11.95 4.32 6.89
CA ALA A 196 10.75 5.14 7.07
C ALA A 196 10.76 6.38 6.19
N MET A 197 11.93 6.95 5.88
CA MET A 197 12.06 8.09 4.97
C MET A 197 11.96 7.68 3.51
N THR A 198 12.58 6.56 3.13
CA THR A 198 12.61 6.12 1.72
C THR A 198 11.26 5.66 1.21
N THR A 199 10.44 5.04 2.07
CA THR A 199 9.15 4.44 1.69
C THR A 199 8.15 5.47 1.13
N PRO A 200 7.72 6.51 1.88
CA PRO A 200 6.78 7.52 1.38
C PRO A 200 7.39 8.40 0.29
N SER A 201 8.71 8.61 0.32
CA SER A 201 9.41 9.38 -0.70
C SER A 201 9.36 8.66 -2.05
N THR A 202 9.60 7.35 -2.06
CA THR A 202 9.56 6.53 -3.27
C THR A 202 8.15 6.46 -3.85
N THR A 203 7.14 6.17 -3.01
CA THR A 203 5.75 6.11 -3.46
C THR A 203 5.25 7.45 -3.98
N GLY A 204 5.64 8.57 -3.35
CA GLY A 204 5.32 9.91 -3.81
C GLY A 204 5.97 10.28 -5.14
N ILE A 205 7.25 9.94 -5.34
CA ILE A 205 7.96 10.20 -6.61
C ILE A 205 7.31 9.39 -7.75
N ILE A 206 6.92 8.13 -7.51
CA ILE A 206 6.23 7.32 -8.51
C ILE A 206 4.85 7.90 -8.83
N ALA A 207 4.13 8.39 -7.82
CA ALA A 207 2.81 8.99 -8.02
C ALA A 207 2.87 10.31 -8.82
N GLU A 208 3.96 11.07 -8.71
CA GLU A 208 4.14 12.37 -9.36
C GLU A 208 4.71 12.25 -10.79
N LEU A 209 5.64 11.32 -11.02
CA LEU A 209 6.34 11.19 -12.31
C LEU A 209 5.61 10.35 -13.36
N TYR A 210 4.70 9.46 -12.97
CA TYR A 210 4.04 8.53 -13.89
C TYR A 210 2.52 8.68 -13.86
N THR A 211 1.90 8.71 -15.04
CA THR A 211 0.45 8.78 -15.23
C THR A 211 -0.09 7.53 -15.94
N GLY A 212 -1.37 7.19 -15.69
CA GLY A 212 -2.07 6.09 -16.35
C GLY A 212 -1.43 4.71 -16.18
N LYS A 213 -1.33 3.95 -17.28
CA LYS A 213 -0.82 2.56 -17.29
C LYS A 213 0.65 2.44 -16.89
N ALA A 214 1.45 3.48 -17.11
CA ALA A 214 2.86 3.49 -16.74
C ALA A 214 3.05 3.48 -15.22
N ARG A 215 2.20 4.21 -14.48
CA ARG A 215 2.21 4.22 -13.00
C ARG A 215 1.99 2.83 -12.42
N SER A 216 0.96 2.13 -12.91
CA SER A 216 0.64 0.77 -12.46
C SER A 216 1.83 -0.19 -12.67
N ARG A 217 2.47 -0.16 -13.85
CA ARG A 217 3.67 -0.97 -14.12
C ARG A 217 4.82 -0.69 -13.16
N VAL A 218 5.10 0.58 -12.87
CA VAL A 218 6.18 0.96 -11.94
C VAL A 218 5.85 0.56 -10.51
N PHE A 219 4.60 0.67 -10.07
CA PHE A 219 4.17 0.16 -8.76
C PHE A 219 4.28 -1.36 -8.67
N THR A 220 3.95 -2.10 -9.73
CA THR A 220 4.18 -3.54 -9.78
C THR A 220 5.67 -3.88 -9.71
N CYS A 221 6.54 -3.17 -10.44
CA CYS A 221 7.99 -3.34 -10.34
C CYS A 221 8.52 -3.02 -8.93
N PHE A 222 8.01 -1.96 -8.29
CA PHE A 222 8.35 -1.60 -6.92
C PHE A 222 7.98 -2.71 -5.94
N GLY A 223 6.75 -3.24 -6.02
CA GLY A 223 6.32 -4.37 -5.19
C GLY A 223 7.13 -5.65 -5.46
N ALA A 224 7.41 -5.97 -6.72
CA ALA A 224 8.26 -7.09 -7.09
C ALA A 224 9.70 -6.92 -6.54
N GLY A 225 10.25 -5.70 -6.60
CA GLY A 225 11.55 -5.37 -6.05
C GLY A 225 11.63 -5.58 -4.54
N PHE A 226 10.58 -5.23 -3.81
CA PHE A 226 10.50 -5.50 -2.37
C PHE A 226 10.64 -6.99 -2.06
N SER A 227 9.87 -7.84 -2.75
CA SER A 227 9.92 -9.31 -2.60
C SER A 227 11.27 -9.89 -3.02
N VAL A 228 11.82 -9.45 -4.15
CA VAL A 228 13.14 -9.89 -4.63
C VAL A 228 14.24 -9.54 -3.64
N GLY A 229 14.22 -8.31 -3.10
CA GLY A 229 15.18 -7.92 -2.06
C GLY A 229 15.02 -8.73 -0.79
N GLY A 230 13.78 -9.10 -0.41
CA GLY A 230 13.55 -10.00 0.72
C GLY A 230 14.20 -11.37 0.53
N ILE A 231 14.02 -11.99 -0.65
CA ILE A 231 14.64 -13.28 -0.98
C ILE A 231 16.16 -13.15 -1.02
N LEU A 232 16.70 -12.10 -1.67
CA LEU A 232 18.14 -11.85 -1.70
C LEU A 232 18.73 -11.67 -0.31
N GLY A 233 18.04 -10.96 0.58
CA GLY A 233 18.47 -10.80 1.96
C GLY A 233 18.49 -12.11 2.73
N LEU A 234 17.51 -12.98 2.52
CA LEU A 234 17.51 -14.32 3.11
C LEU A 234 18.68 -15.17 2.58
N LEU A 235 18.95 -15.14 1.27
CA LEU A 235 20.07 -15.87 0.67
C LEU A 235 21.42 -15.38 1.20
N ILE A 236 21.62 -14.07 1.24
CA ILE A 236 22.86 -13.45 1.74
C ILE A 236 23.04 -13.75 3.24
N GLY A 237 21.97 -13.62 4.04
CA GLY A 237 22.00 -13.92 5.46
C GLY A 237 22.29 -15.40 5.74
N GLY A 238 21.67 -16.31 4.99
CA GLY A 238 21.89 -17.75 5.11
C GLY A 238 23.32 -18.16 4.72
N LEU A 239 23.87 -17.58 3.66
CA LEU A 239 25.27 -17.78 3.30
C LEU A 239 26.20 -17.28 4.41
N PHE A 240 25.93 -16.10 4.98
CA PHE A 240 26.75 -15.52 6.05
C PHE A 240 26.81 -16.43 7.29
N VAL A 241 25.66 -16.90 7.78
CA VAL A 241 25.59 -17.84 8.91
C VAL A 241 26.29 -19.16 8.58
N SER A 242 26.16 -19.64 7.34
CA SER A 242 26.84 -20.86 6.92
C SER A 242 28.37 -20.68 7.00
N TYR A 243 28.93 -19.60 6.45
CA TYR A 243 30.38 -19.35 6.49
C TYR A 243 30.93 -19.17 7.92
N VAL A 244 30.20 -18.48 8.80
CA VAL A 244 30.60 -18.29 10.21
C VAL A 244 30.61 -19.63 10.95
N LYS A 245 29.64 -20.52 10.68
CA LYS A 245 29.58 -21.84 11.35
C LYS A 245 30.70 -22.79 10.93
N TYR A 246 31.35 -22.56 9.78
CA TYR A 246 32.44 -23.40 9.27
C TYR A 246 33.85 -22.87 9.63
N THR A 247 33.96 -21.75 10.35
CA THR A 247 35.24 -21.22 10.86
C THR A 247 35.28 -21.36 12.37
#